data_AF-A0A178E2P6-F1
#
_entry.id   AF-A0A178E2P6-F1
#
_cell.length_a   1.000
_cell.length_b   1.000
_cell.length_c   1.000
_cell.angle_alpha   90.00
_cell.angle_beta   90.00
_cell.angle_gamma   90.00
#
_symmetry.space_group_name_H-M   'P 1'
#
loop_
_entity.id
_entity.type
_entity.pdbx_description
1 polymer ?
#
loop_
_entity_poly.entity_id
_entity_poly.type
_entity_poly.pdbx_seq_one_letter_code
_entity_poly.pdbx_strand_id
1 'polypeptide(L)'
;MANVEISLPLPVLPEGWAGEKDFKPVGQLSQANDRNIEPVGPHFLAYARRKRHKRTFSEDERIQAQANVKQVEEEDPDDVDEPEDPLLLQLQAKDWKSQDHYAVLGITRLRYRATEDQIKRAHRRKVLKHHPDKKAAAGGTEDDQFFKCIQKATEVLSDPVRRRQFDSVDEGAEVEPPSKKETQKGNFYKLWGKVFDAEGRFSNLHPVPKLGNDKSTKEDVEHFYNFWYNFDSWRTFEYLDEDVPDDNENRDQKRHVERKNQAARRKKKTEDTARLRKLVDDALALDERIKKFRQAEHAQKNKRRFEKEAEQKRLAEEAAKKKEDEAKAAAEKELAEKAAKADNKKAKEAAKNAAKKNKRVVRGAAKDANYFHGSGDAPAAQIDGALTDVDLIIARIDNEELATLTSKLNNEKDAGKIKQIFQEEVKRLTGAGKASDGEFKSLA
;
A
#
# COMPACT_ATOMS: atom_id res chain seq x y z
N MET A 1 -1.02 22.59 -55.03
CA MET A 1 -0.28 21.45 -54.46
C MET A 1 0.71 21.01 -55.52
N ALA A 2 2.01 21.16 -55.25
CA ALA A 2 3.05 20.73 -56.17
C ALA A 2 3.37 19.27 -55.82
N ASN A 3 3.17 18.36 -56.76
CA ASN A 3 3.57 16.96 -56.59
C ASN A 3 5.09 16.90 -56.68
N VAL A 4 5.74 16.45 -55.60
CA VAL A 4 7.19 16.21 -55.58
C VAL A 4 7.39 14.74 -55.89
N GLU A 5 7.92 14.44 -57.07
CA GLU A 5 8.26 13.08 -57.49
C GLU A 5 9.72 12.80 -57.08
N ILE A 6 9.92 11.87 -56.14
CA ILE A 6 11.26 11.48 -55.68
C ILE A 6 11.67 10.23 -56.47
N SER A 7 12.50 10.41 -57.50
CA SER A 7 13.05 9.31 -58.29
C SER A 7 14.26 8.69 -57.59
N LEU A 8 14.04 7.72 -56.70
CA LEU A 8 15.09 6.81 -56.23
C LEU A 8 15.09 5.56 -57.13
N PRO A 9 16.02 5.42 -58.10
CA PRO A 9 16.12 4.17 -58.85
C PRO A 9 16.51 3.05 -57.88
N LEU A 10 15.73 1.96 -57.89
CA LEU A 10 16.06 0.76 -57.13
C LEU A 10 17.43 0.21 -57.59
N PRO A 11 18.24 -0.35 -56.67
CA PRO A 11 19.54 -0.91 -57.03
C PRO A 11 19.41 -2.07 -58.00
N VAL A 12 20.38 -2.20 -58.90
CA VAL A 12 20.46 -3.28 -59.89
C VAL A 12 20.78 -4.60 -59.17
N LEU A 13 20.10 -5.68 -59.56
CA LEU A 13 20.31 -7.00 -58.96
C LEU A 13 21.74 -7.51 -59.23
N PRO A 14 22.38 -8.22 -58.29
CA PRO A 14 23.70 -8.81 -58.49
C PRO A 14 23.74 -9.87 -59.60
N GLU A 15 24.88 -9.96 -60.29
CA GLU A 15 25.16 -11.01 -61.27
C GLU A 15 25.08 -12.39 -60.59
N GLY A 16 24.19 -13.26 -61.08
CA GLY A 16 23.98 -14.62 -60.56
C GLY A 16 22.69 -14.84 -59.75
N TRP A 17 21.85 -13.81 -59.59
CA TRP A 17 20.54 -13.96 -58.93
C TRP A 17 19.59 -14.86 -59.73
N ALA A 18 19.22 -16.02 -59.18
CA ALA A 18 18.34 -17.01 -59.82
C ALA A 18 16.98 -17.10 -59.11
N GLY A 19 16.27 -15.98 -58.99
CA GLY A 19 14.84 -15.95 -58.65
C GLY A 19 14.43 -16.81 -57.44
N GLU A 20 13.45 -17.69 -57.66
CA GLU A 20 12.72 -18.46 -56.63
C GLU A 20 13.60 -19.25 -55.64
N LYS A 21 14.84 -19.60 -55.99
CA LYS A 21 15.73 -20.36 -55.09
C LYS A 21 16.41 -19.48 -54.03
N ASP A 22 16.64 -18.22 -54.33
CA ASP A 22 17.34 -17.26 -53.46
C ASP A 22 16.39 -16.20 -52.87
N PHE A 23 15.11 -16.21 -53.27
CA PHE A 23 14.09 -15.29 -52.77
C PHE A 23 13.46 -15.79 -51.46
N LYS A 24 13.87 -15.20 -50.34
CA LYS A 24 13.20 -15.38 -49.04
C LYS A 24 12.41 -14.11 -48.68
N PRO A 25 11.06 -14.11 -48.77
CA PRO A 25 10.27 -12.94 -48.40
C PRO A 25 10.39 -12.71 -46.88
N VAL A 26 10.97 -11.59 -46.49
CA VAL A 26 11.22 -11.24 -45.07
C VAL A 26 10.00 -10.53 -44.44
N GLY A 27 9.01 -10.15 -45.26
CA GLY A 27 7.78 -9.48 -44.85
C GLY A 27 7.00 -8.93 -46.06
N GLN A 28 5.82 -8.37 -45.80
CA GLN A 28 5.02 -7.63 -46.79
C GLN A 28 5.18 -6.13 -46.56
N LEU A 29 5.20 -5.33 -47.62
CA LEU A 29 5.12 -3.88 -47.51
C LEU A 29 3.77 -3.49 -46.90
N SER A 30 3.79 -2.64 -45.88
CA SER A 30 2.55 -2.06 -45.33
C SER A 30 1.85 -1.23 -46.40
N GLN A 31 0.51 -1.18 -46.36
CA GLN A 31 -0.26 -0.29 -47.24
C GLN A 31 0.19 1.17 -47.10
N ALA A 32 0.16 1.92 -48.21
CA ALA A 32 0.43 3.35 -48.20
C ALA A 32 -0.62 4.05 -47.32
N ASN A 33 -0.16 4.90 -46.40
CA ASN A 33 -1.02 5.69 -45.54
C ASN A 33 -0.92 7.16 -45.95
N ASP A 34 -2.05 7.76 -46.30
CA ASP A 34 -2.12 9.21 -46.46
C ASP A 34 -1.94 9.87 -45.09
N ARG A 35 -0.91 10.71 -44.99
CA ARG A 35 -0.59 11.48 -43.78
C ARG A 35 -0.64 12.95 -44.15
N ASN A 36 -1.38 13.72 -43.36
CA ASN A 36 -1.32 15.18 -43.47
C ASN A 36 0.02 15.62 -42.84
N ILE A 37 0.91 16.18 -43.65
CA ILE A 37 2.22 16.64 -43.18
C ILE A 37 2.12 18.13 -42.93
N GLU A 38 2.33 18.55 -41.70
CA GLU A 38 2.47 19.96 -41.39
C GLU A 38 3.88 20.43 -41.78
N PRO A 39 4.00 21.55 -42.52
CA PRO A 39 5.31 22.11 -42.77
C PRO A 39 5.88 22.67 -41.46
N VAL A 40 7.00 22.11 -41.02
CA VAL A 40 7.69 22.49 -39.78
C VAL A 40 9.13 22.92 -40.07
N GLY A 41 9.73 23.61 -39.10
CA GLY A 41 11.14 23.97 -39.14
C GLY A 41 11.45 25.40 -39.62
N PRO A 42 12.73 25.78 -39.57
CA PRO A 42 13.17 27.18 -39.68
C PRO A 42 12.82 27.80 -41.03
N HIS A 43 12.88 27.04 -42.13
CA HIS A 43 12.57 27.55 -43.46
C HIS A 43 11.07 27.83 -43.66
N PHE A 44 10.19 26.97 -43.14
CA PHE A 44 8.76 27.22 -43.16
C PHE A 44 8.40 28.41 -42.26
N LEU A 45 8.97 28.50 -41.06
CA LEU A 45 8.76 29.64 -40.17
C LEU A 45 9.23 30.95 -40.82
N ALA A 46 10.36 30.94 -41.53
CA ALA A 46 10.84 32.08 -42.29
C ALA A 46 9.89 32.46 -43.44
N TYR A 47 9.37 31.48 -44.19
CA TYR A 47 8.36 31.72 -45.22
C TYR A 47 7.05 32.29 -44.65
N ALA A 48 6.54 31.68 -43.57
CA ALA A 48 5.31 32.10 -42.90
C ALA A 48 5.45 33.52 -42.33
N ARG A 49 6.61 33.84 -41.73
CA ARG A 49 6.94 35.19 -41.24
C ARG A 49 6.95 36.20 -42.38
N ARG A 50 7.67 35.92 -43.47
CA ARG A 50 7.69 36.79 -44.67
C ARG A 50 6.28 37.02 -45.21
N LYS A 51 5.48 35.97 -45.34
CA LYS A 51 4.10 36.04 -45.84
C LYS A 51 3.18 36.83 -44.90
N ARG A 52 3.27 36.60 -43.59
CA ARG A 52 2.50 37.32 -42.57
C ARG A 52 2.81 38.82 -42.55
N HIS A 53 4.08 39.17 -42.70
CA HIS A 53 4.54 40.56 -42.65
C HIS A 53 4.61 41.23 -44.02
N LYS A 54 4.25 40.53 -45.11
CA LYS A 54 4.34 41.00 -46.50
C LYS A 54 5.72 41.56 -46.86
N ARG A 55 6.78 40.86 -46.45
CA ARG A 55 8.19 41.25 -46.67
C ARG A 55 8.81 40.45 -47.81
N THR A 56 9.71 41.09 -48.54
CA THR A 56 10.61 40.38 -49.46
C THR A 56 11.67 39.60 -48.68
N PHE A 57 12.40 38.71 -49.37
CA PHE A 57 13.46 37.92 -48.76
C PHE A 57 14.57 38.81 -48.17
N SER A 58 15.05 39.79 -48.93
CA SER A 58 16.11 40.71 -48.53
C SER A 58 15.69 41.65 -47.38
N GLU A 59 14.45 42.14 -47.39
CA GLU A 59 13.91 42.95 -46.29
C GLU A 59 13.81 42.16 -44.99
N ASP A 60 13.30 40.92 -45.05
CA ASP A 60 13.20 40.07 -43.86
C ASP A 60 14.58 39.66 -43.37
N GLU A 61 15.53 39.32 -44.24
CA GLU A 61 16.93 39.08 -43.84
C GLU A 61 17.56 40.29 -43.16
N ARG A 62 17.39 41.49 -43.71
CA ARG A 62 17.91 42.72 -43.10
C ARG A 62 17.29 42.97 -41.72
N ILE A 63 15.97 42.78 -41.59
CA ILE A 63 15.26 42.97 -40.32
C ILE A 63 15.66 41.90 -39.30
N GLN A 64 15.84 40.64 -39.72
CA GLN A 64 16.35 39.58 -38.84
C GLN A 64 17.79 39.84 -38.43
N ALA A 65 18.65 40.30 -39.34
CA ALA A 65 20.02 40.68 -39.03
C ALA A 65 20.05 41.85 -38.03
N GLN A 66 19.23 42.89 -38.24
CA GLN A 66 19.11 44.02 -37.31
C GLN A 66 18.54 43.59 -35.96
N ALA A 67 17.54 42.70 -35.92
CA ALA A 67 17.00 42.16 -34.68
C ALA A 67 18.04 41.32 -33.93
N ASN A 68 18.83 40.52 -34.64
CA ASN A 68 19.93 39.74 -34.07
C ASN A 68 21.04 40.66 -33.52
N VAL A 69 21.42 41.71 -34.25
CA VAL A 69 22.39 42.70 -33.76
C VAL A 69 21.86 43.41 -32.51
N LYS A 70 20.59 43.85 -32.53
CA LYS A 70 19.96 44.47 -31.36
C LYS A 70 19.89 43.52 -30.16
N GLN A 71 19.59 42.24 -30.39
CA GLN A 71 19.59 41.21 -29.35
C GLN A 71 21.00 40.93 -28.80
N VAL A 72 22.05 41.15 -29.60
CA VAL A 72 23.45 41.04 -29.17
C VAL A 72 23.92 42.31 -28.44
N GLU A 73 23.40 43.48 -28.80
CA GLU A 73 23.71 44.78 -28.17
C GLU A 73 22.92 45.04 -26.88
N GLU A 74 21.71 44.48 -26.73
CA GLU A 74 21.06 44.36 -25.43
C GLU A 74 21.93 43.41 -24.59
N GLU A 75 22.87 43.98 -23.83
CA GLU A 75 23.67 43.26 -22.84
C GLU A 75 22.69 42.48 -21.95
N ASP A 76 22.73 41.14 -22.07
CA ASP A 76 22.04 40.26 -21.14
C ASP A 76 22.47 40.73 -19.74
N PRO A 77 21.56 41.04 -18.81
CA PRO A 77 21.95 41.47 -17.47
C PRO A 77 22.80 40.41 -16.73
N ASP A 78 22.80 39.17 -17.23
CA ASP A 78 23.66 38.06 -16.79
C ASP A 78 25.01 37.97 -17.54
N ASP A 79 25.25 38.79 -18.57
CA ASP A 79 26.48 38.86 -19.39
C ASP A 79 27.50 39.89 -18.84
N VAL A 80 27.34 40.33 -17.60
CA VAL A 80 28.26 41.27 -16.92
C VAL A 80 29.66 40.65 -16.82
N ASP A 81 30.69 41.33 -17.37
CA ASP A 81 32.10 40.93 -17.21
C ASP A 81 32.46 40.93 -15.72
N GLU A 82 32.60 39.73 -15.15
CA GLU A 82 32.97 39.58 -13.75
C GLU A 82 34.40 40.14 -13.54
N PRO A 83 34.65 40.86 -12.43
CA PRO A 83 35.97 41.39 -12.14
C PRO A 83 36.99 40.26 -12.04
N GLU A 84 38.12 40.43 -12.72
CA GLU A 84 39.21 39.46 -12.72
C GLU A 84 40.01 39.53 -11.43
N ASP A 85 40.08 38.42 -10.72
CA ASP A 85 40.99 38.27 -9.58
C ASP A 85 42.45 38.32 -10.09
N PRO A 86 43.35 39.12 -9.48
CA PRO A 86 44.77 39.11 -9.80
C PRO A 86 45.42 37.71 -9.81
N LEU A 87 44.95 36.78 -8.98
CA LEU A 87 45.43 35.39 -8.96
C LEU A 87 45.05 34.62 -10.23
N LEU A 88 43.88 34.91 -10.79
CA LEU A 88 43.40 34.27 -12.01
C LEU A 88 44.26 34.65 -13.22
N LEU A 89 44.84 35.85 -13.23
CA LEU A 89 45.76 36.31 -14.28
C LEU A 89 47.15 35.66 -14.21
N GLN A 90 47.51 35.06 -13.06
CA GLN A 90 48.80 34.38 -12.86
C GLN A 90 48.76 32.88 -13.23
N LEU A 91 47.59 32.39 -13.67
CA LEU A 91 47.41 31.00 -14.07
C LEU A 91 48.32 30.61 -15.23
N GLN A 92 48.93 29.43 -15.11
CA GLN A 92 49.84 28.87 -16.11
C GLN A 92 49.09 27.88 -17.00
N ALA A 93 49.30 27.96 -18.32
CA ALA A 93 48.58 27.11 -19.28
C ALA A 93 48.85 25.61 -19.09
N LYS A 94 50.01 25.25 -18.52
CA LYS A 94 50.38 23.88 -18.22
C LYS A 94 49.44 23.22 -17.21
N ASP A 95 48.92 23.99 -16.25
CA ASP A 95 48.09 23.51 -15.16
C ASP A 95 46.58 23.65 -15.47
N TRP A 96 46.21 23.75 -16.76
CA TRP A 96 44.83 23.96 -17.20
C TRP A 96 43.82 22.98 -16.60
N LYS A 97 44.24 21.77 -16.24
CA LYS A 97 43.37 20.72 -15.74
C LYS A 97 42.81 21.04 -14.35
N SER A 98 43.52 21.79 -13.52
CA SER A 98 43.07 22.22 -12.18
C SER A 98 42.40 23.60 -12.19
N GLN A 99 42.22 24.22 -13.36
CA GLN A 99 41.63 25.55 -13.47
C GLN A 99 40.11 25.49 -13.55
N ASP A 100 39.46 26.52 -13.02
CA ASP A 100 38.04 26.76 -13.24
C ASP A 100 37.84 27.45 -14.60
N HIS A 101 37.45 26.67 -15.61
CA HIS A 101 37.23 27.16 -16.97
C HIS A 101 36.12 28.21 -17.06
N TYR A 102 35.11 28.16 -16.19
CA TYR A 102 34.05 29.17 -16.16
C TYR A 102 34.56 30.49 -15.58
N ALA A 103 35.41 30.43 -14.55
CA ALA A 103 36.05 31.61 -13.99
C ALA A 103 37.02 32.27 -14.99
N VAL A 104 37.80 31.46 -15.72
CA VAL A 104 38.70 31.95 -16.78
C VAL A 104 37.92 32.73 -17.86
N LEU A 105 36.72 32.25 -18.23
CA LEU A 105 35.83 32.94 -19.16
C LEU A 105 35.00 34.07 -18.52
N GLY A 106 35.02 34.23 -17.20
CA GLY A 106 34.26 35.26 -16.48
C GLY A 106 32.75 35.01 -16.44
N ILE A 107 32.33 33.75 -16.46
CA ILE A 107 30.91 33.32 -16.45
C ILE A 107 30.60 32.41 -15.25
N THR A 108 31.23 32.70 -14.11
CA THR A 108 31.14 31.92 -12.86
C THR A 108 29.71 31.88 -12.30
N ARG A 109 28.87 32.87 -12.60
CA ARG A 109 27.45 32.86 -12.22
C ARG A 109 26.61 31.87 -13.02
N LEU A 110 26.95 31.64 -14.29
CA LEU A 110 26.18 30.78 -15.19
C LEU A 110 26.63 29.32 -15.10
N ARG A 111 27.95 29.05 -15.07
CA ARG A 111 28.55 27.70 -15.02
C ARG A 111 27.88 26.70 -15.98
N TYR A 112 27.46 25.53 -15.48
CA TYR A 112 26.74 24.49 -16.22
C TYR A 112 25.41 24.96 -16.84
N ARG A 113 24.87 26.11 -16.43
CA ARG A 113 23.65 26.72 -17.01
C ARG A 113 23.95 27.62 -18.20
N ALA A 114 25.22 27.96 -18.46
CA ALA A 114 25.62 28.81 -19.57
C ALA A 114 25.23 28.17 -20.93
N THR A 115 24.64 28.95 -21.82
CA THR A 115 24.35 28.51 -23.18
C THR A 115 25.62 28.52 -24.05
N GLU A 116 25.59 27.80 -25.16
CA GLU A 116 26.72 27.79 -26.11
C GLU A 116 27.03 29.20 -26.64
N ASP A 117 26.00 30.02 -26.87
CA ASP A 117 26.15 31.39 -27.32
C ASP A 117 26.78 32.29 -26.25
N GLN A 118 26.40 32.12 -24.98
CA GLN A 118 27.03 32.84 -23.85
C GLN A 118 28.51 32.49 -23.73
N ILE A 119 28.87 31.20 -23.87
CA ILE A 119 30.29 30.76 -23.86
C ILE A 119 31.06 31.39 -25.03
N LYS A 120 30.49 31.41 -26.24
CA LYS A 120 31.11 32.04 -27.41
C LYS A 120 31.28 33.55 -27.24
N ARG A 121 30.29 34.24 -26.65
CA ARG A 121 30.37 35.68 -26.35
C ARG A 121 31.46 35.97 -25.31
N ALA A 122 31.49 35.21 -24.22
CA ALA A 122 32.50 35.34 -23.16
C ALA A 122 33.93 35.13 -23.71
N HIS A 123 34.15 34.10 -24.52
CA HIS A 123 35.43 33.86 -25.19
C HIS A 123 35.86 35.05 -26.05
N ARG A 124 34.99 35.57 -26.92
CA ARG A 124 35.31 36.74 -27.77
C ARG A 124 35.71 37.95 -26.92
N ARG A 125 35.00 38.20 -25.82
CA ARG A 125 35.31 39.31 -24.89
C ARG A 125 36.69 39.14 -24.25
N LYS A 126 36.99 37.95 -23.70
CA LYS A 126 38.28 37.65 -23.05
C LYS A 126 39.44 37.70 -24.03
N VAL A 127 39.27 37.20 -25.26
CA VAL A 127 40.27 37.31 -26.33
C VAL A 127 40.59 38.77 -26.64
N LEU A 128 39.58 39.63 -26.84
CA LEU A 128 39.79 41.06 -27.13
C LEU A 128 40.46 41.83 -25.97
N LYS A 129 40.29 41.36 -24.74
CA LYS A 129 40.87 41.96 -23.54
C LYS A 129 42.31 41.52 -23.31
N HIS A 130 42.61 40.24 -23.50
CA HIS A 130 43.91 39.64 -23.16
C HIS A 130 44.75 39.22 -24.37
N HIS A 131 44.40 39.66 -25.59
CA HIS A 131 45.18 39.37 -26.79
C HIS A 131 46.66 39.76 -26.61
N PRO A 132 47.62 38.90 -26.98
CA PRO A 132 49.05 39.20 -26.83
C PRO A 132 49.44 40.51 -27.51
N ASP A 133 48.99 40.76 -28.75
CA ASP A 133 49.29 42.02 -29.47
C ASP A 133 48.86 43.28 -28.72
N LYS A 134 47.69 43.24 -28.05
CA LYS A 134 47.17 44.39 -27.31
C LYS A 134 47.93 44.61 -26.00
N LYS A 135 48.36 43.53 -25.34
CA LYS A 135 49.21 43.59 -24.14
C LYS A 135 50.62 44.09 -24.47
N ALA A 136 51.20 43.64 -25.58
CA ALA A 136 52.48 44.10 -26.08
C ALA A 136 52.43 45.61 -26.42
N ALA A 137 51.35 46.06 -27.06
CA ALA A 137 51.13 47.49 -27.34
C ALA A 137 50.98 48.36 -26.08
N ALA A 138 50.55 47.78 -24.95
CA ALA A 138 50.40 48.47 -23.66
C ALA A 138 51.67 48.45 -22.80
N GLY A 139 52.80 47.92 -23.31
CA GLY A 139 54.07 47.84 -22.57
C GLY A 139 54.12 46.75 -21.50
N GLY A 140 53.21 45.77 -21.56
CA GLY A 140 53.21 44.60 -20.67
C GLY A 140 54.30 43.58 -21.04
N THR A 141 54.61 42.67 -20.12
CA THR A 141 55.45 41.50 -20.39
C THR A 141 54.80 40.57 -21.42
N GLU A 142 55.61 39.86 -22.21
CA GLU A 142 55.23 38.81 -23.20
C GLU A 142 54.61 37.55 -22.54
N ASP A 143 53.79 37.73 -21.51
CA ASP A 143 53.14 36.64 -20.79
C ASP A 143 51.79 36.30 -21.44
N ASP A 144 51.85 35.33 -22.36
CA ASP A 144 50.70 34.78 -23.08
C ASP A 144 50.03 33.59 -22.33
N GLN A 145 50.47 33.27 -21.11
CA GLN A 145 49.99 32.11 -20.35
C GLN A 145 48.49 32.19 -20.09
N PHE A 146 48.01 33.35 -19.63
CA PHE A 146 46.58 33.54 -19.38
C PHE A 146 45.75 33.47 -20.68
N PHE A 147 46.29 33.95 -21.81
CA PHE A 147 45.63 33.84 -23.10
C PHE A 147 45.49 32.37 -23.55
N LYS A 148 46.52 31.56 -23.34
CA LYS A 148 46.46 30.11 -23.55
C LYS A 148 45.45 29.43 -22.61
N CYS A 149 45.30 29.90 -21.37
CA CYS A 149 44.25 29.42 -20.46
C CYS A 149 42.85 29.73 -21.02
N ILE A 150 42.62 30.92 -21.57
CA ILE A 150 41.35 31.30 -22.23
C ILE A 150 41.03 30.37 -23.40
N GLN A 151 42.03 30.09 -24.24
CA GLN A 151 41.86 29.15 -25.37
C GLN A 151 41.48 27.76 -24.86
N LYS A 152 42.17 27.26 -23.83
CA LYS A 152 41.91 25.94 -23.26
C LYS A 152 40.54 25.84 -22.59
N ALA A 153 40.15 26.86 -21.83
CA ALA A 153 38.82 26.94 -21.22
C ALA A 153 37.71 26.89 -22.28
N THR A 154 37.88 27.61 -23.39
CA THR A 154 36.92 27.59 -24.49
C THR A 154 36.89 26.24 -25.19
N GLU A 155 38.04 25.61 -25.43
CA GLU A 155 38.12 24.26 -26.01
C GLU A 155 37.36 23.22 -25.17
N VAL A 156 37.44 23.32 -23.83
CA VAL A 156 36.72 22.41 -22.93
C VAL A 156 35.23 22.73 -22.88
N LEU A 157 34.85 24.01 -22.76
CA LEU A 157 33.45 24.41 -22.56
C LEU A 157 32.61 24.45 -23.83
N SER A 158 33.23 24.59 -25.01
CA SER A 158 32.51 24.59 -26.29
C SER A 158 32.13 23.19 -26.79
N ASP A 159 32.91 22.17 -26.44
CA ASP A 159 32.61 20.78 -26.78
C ASP A 159 31.64 20.20 -25.74
N PRO A 160 30.43 19.74 -26.14
CA PRO A 160 29.44 19.24 -25.18
C PRO A 160 29.90 18.04 -24.35
N VAL A 161 30.74 17.17 -24.91
CA VAL A 161 31.26 15.98 -24.24
C VAL A 161 32.30 16.38 -23.20
N ARG A 162 33.28 17.21 -23.59
CA ARG A 162 34.34 17.69 -22.68
C ARG A 162 33.78 18.59 -21.59
N ARG A 163 32.83 19.46 -21.93
CA ARG A 163 32.10 20.30 -20.97
C ARG A 163 31.41 19.42 -19.93
N ARG A 164 30.71 18.37 -20.37
CA ARG A 164 30.05 17.43 -19.45
C ARG A 164 31.04 16.67 -18.57
N GLN A 165 32.21 16.28 -19.10
CA GLN A 165 33.27 15.67 -18.29
C GLN A 165 33.76 16.63 -17.21
N PHE A 166 33.99 17.90 -17.55
CA PHE A 166 34.38 18.95 -16.59
C PHE A 166 33.27 19.22 -15.56
N ASP A 167 32.03 19.44 -16.02
CA ASP A 167 30.86 19.68 -15.17
C ASP A 167 30.63 18.53 -14.16
N SER A 168 31.05 17.31 -14.49
CA SER A 168 30.96 16.15 -13.59
C SER A 168 31.81 16.28 -12.32
N VAL A 169 32.82 17.14 -12.33
CA VAL A 169 33.77 17.36 -11.23
C VAL A 169 33.92 18.84 -10.88
N ASP A 170 32.95 19.65 -11.30
CA ASP A 170 32.96 21.09 -11.09
C ASP A 170 32.71 21.47 -9.62
N GLU A 171 33.81 21.67 -8.89
CA GLU A 171 33.86 22.07 -7.47
C GLU A 171 33.20 23.43 -7.22
N GLY A 172 33.32 24.38 -8.16
CA GLY A 172 32.79 25.74 -7.97
C GLY A 172 31.26 25.83 -8.03
N ALA A 173 30.60 24.72 -8.36
CA ALA A 173 29.15 24.56 -8.29
C ALA A 173 28.70 23.56 -7.22
N GLU A 174 29.63 23.05 -6.40
CA GLU A 174 29.29 22.23 -5.25
C GLU A 174 28.75 23.09 -4.11
N VAL A 175 27.74 22.57 -3.43
CA VAL A 175 27.11 23.24 -2.28
C VAL A 175 27.32 22.33 -1.08
N GLU A 176 28.15 22.77 -0.15
CA GLU A 176 28.43 22.01 1.05
C GLU A 176 27.17 21.81 1.90
N PRO A 177 26.97 20.62 2.48
CA PRO A 177 25.85 20.37 3.37
C PRO A 177 25.94 21.26 4.62
N PRO A 178 24.84 21.87 5.06
CA PRO A 178 24.85 22.74 6.23
C PRO A 178 25.19 21.95 7.49
N SER A 179 25.88 22.59 8.43
CA SER A 179 26.15 21.97 9.72
C SER A 179 24.87 21.72 10.52
N LYS A 180 24.92 20.78 11.45
CA LYS A 180 23.82 20.52 12.38
C LYS A 180 23.41 21.77 13.17
N LYS A 181 24.37 22.62 13.55
CA LYS A 181 24.12 23.87 14.28
C LYS A 181 23.38 24.89 13.43
N GLU A 182 23.73 25.03 12.16
CA GLU A 182 23.05 25.94 11.24
C GLU A 182 21.63 25.48 10.95
N THR A 183 21.46 24.17 10.75
CA THR A 183 20.15 23.55 10.53
C THR A 183 19.19 23.74 11.72
N GLN A 184 19.72 23.71 12.95
CA GLN A 184 18.95 23.91 14.18
C GLN A 184 18.51 25.36 14.43
N LYS A 185 19.15 26.35 13.81
CA LYS A 185 18.77 27.77 13.90
C LYS A 185 17.55 28.13 13.02
N GLY A 186 16.89 27.13 12.44
CA GLY A 186 15.85 27.28 11.42
C GLY A 186 16.42 27.24 10.01
N ASN A 187 15.54 27.20 9.00
CA ASN A 187 15.88 27.17 7.57
C ASN A 187 16.36 25.82 6.99
N PHE A 188 16.07 24.68 7.61
CA PHE A 188 16.38 23.34 7.08
C PHE A 188 16.08 23.22 5.58
N TYR A 189 14.83 23.52 5.16
CA TYR A 189 14.39 23.37 3.77
C TYR A 189 15.15 24.27 2.80
N LYS A 190 15.50 25.48 3.20
CA LYS A 190 16.23 26.44 2.35
C LYS A 190 17.69 26.03 2.17
N LEU A 191 18.33 25.55 3.23
CA LEU A 191 19.73 25.15 3.19
C LEU A 191 19.89 23.80 2.46
N TRP A 192 19.19 22.77 2.92
CA TRP A 192 19.22 21.44 2.30
C TRP A 192 18.61 21.43 0.91
N GLY A 193 17.60 22.25 0.64
CA GLY A 193 17.03 22.39 -0.70
C GLY A 193 18.08 22.81 -1.73
N LYS A 194 18.95 23.76 -1.41
CA LYS A 194 20.06 24.16 -2.29
C LYS A 194 21.06 23.03 -2.55
N VAL A 195 21.37 22.25 -1.53
CA VAL A 195 22.27 21.09 -1.63
C VAL A 195 21.67 20.08 -2.61
N PHE A 196 20.41 19.68 -2.40
CA PHE A 196 19.74 18.71 -3.27
C PHE A 196 19.48 19.25 -4.68
N ASP A 197 19.22 20.55 -4.85
CA ASP A 197 19.12 21.17 -6.18
C ASP A 197 20.48 21.11 -6.91
N ALA A 198 21.58 21.36 -6.20
CA ALA A 198 22.93 21.29 -6.76
C ALA A 198 23.36 19.85 -7.09
N GLU A 199 23.04 18.88 -6.24
CA GLU A 199 23.28 17.45 -6.53
C GLU A 199 22.36 16.93 -7.64
N GLY A 200 21.14 17.47 -7.72
CA GLY A 200 20.10 17.01 -8.64
C GLY A 200 20.47 17.19 -10.10
N ARG A 201 21.38 18.14 -10.40
CA ARG A 201 21.93 18.35 -11.75
C ARG A 201 22.62 17.10 -12.31
N PHE A 202 23.08 16.20 -11.44
CA PHE A 202 23.75 14.96 -11.83
C PHE A 202 22.80 13.80 -12.11
N SER A 203 21.49 13.96 -11.93
CA SER A 203 20.57 12.84 -12.14
C SER A 203 20.37 12.52 -13.63
N ASN A 204 20.30 11.24 -13.97
CA ASN A 204 19.74 10.78 -15.25
C ASN A 204 18.21 10.82 -15.27
N LEU A 205 17.57 10.86 -14.10
CA LEU A 205 16.12 10.75 -13.94
C LEU A 205 15.50 12.13 -13.68
N HIS A 206 14.58 12.53 -14.53
CA HIS A 206 13.85 13.79 -14.42
C HIS A 206 12.32 13.56 -14.47
N PRO A 207 11.53 14.36 -13.73
CA PRO A 207 11.95 15.48 -12.89
C PRO A 207 12.55 15.02 -11.55
N VAL A 208 13.56 15.76 -11.07
CA VAL A 208 14.14 15.54 -9.73
C VAL A 208 13.16 16.06 -8.68
N PRO A 209 12.72 15.24 -7.71
CA PRO A 209 11.80 15.69 -6.67
C PRO A 209 12.48 16.72 -5.76
N LYS A 210 11.73 17.77 -5.41
CA LYS A 210 12.19 18.81 -4.49
C LYS A 210 11.99 18.36 -3.04
N LEU A 211 12.84 18.87 -2.14
CA LEU A 211 12.77 18.58 -0.70
C LEU A 211 11.42 18.98 -0.07
N GLY A 212 10.75 19.98 -0.65
CA GLY A 212 9.45 20.47 -0.18
C GLY A 212 9.57 21.45 0.99
N ASN A 213 8.55 21.47 1.84
CA ASN A 213 8.45 22.36 3.00
C ASN A 213 7.89 21.61 4.22
N ASP A 214 7.61 22.35 5.30
CA ASP A 214 7.07 21.83 6.56
C ASP A 214 5.66 21.22 6.46
N LYS A 215 4.94 21.53 5.37
CA LYS A 215 3.58 21.05 5.08
C LYS A 215 3.55 19.91 4.04
N SER A 216 4.71 19.47 3.55
CA SER A 216 4.77 18.33 2.62
C SER A 216 4.18 17.07 3.26
N THR A 217 3.45 16.29 2.46
CA THR A 217 2.81 15.06 2.91
C THR A 217 3.85 13.96 3.20
N LYS A 218 3.45 12.90 3.90
CA LYS A 218 4.35 11.77 4.18
C LYS A 218 4.80 11.12 2.87
N GLU A 219 3.87 11.00 1.93
CA GLU A 219 4.06 10.41 0.60
C GLU A 219 5.05 11.21 -0.23
N ASP A 220 4.95 12.55 -0.24
CA ASP A 220 5.90 13.42 -0.95
C ASP A 220 7.32 13.29 -0.38
N VAL A 221 7.43 13.24 0.96
CA VAL A 221 8.71 13.12 1.65
C VAL A 221 9.34 11.75 1.41
N GLU A 222 8.54 10.68 1.46
CA GLU A 222 9.00 9.32 1.14
C GLU A 222 9.44 9.21 -0.33
N HIS A 223 8.67 9.78 -1.27
CA HIS A 223 9.06 9.81 -2.68
C HIS A 223 10.39 10.55 -2.89
N PHE A 224 10.58 11.69 -2.22
CA PHE A 224 11.83 12.43 -2.24
C PHE A 224 13.01 11.57 -1.77
N TYR A 225 12.94 11.02 -0.55
CA TYR A 225 14.06 10.23 -0.02
C TYR A 225 14.30 8.94 -0.82
N ASN A 226 13.24 8.28 -1.30
CA ASN A 226 13.36 7.10 -2.14
C ASN A 226 14.06 7.39 -3.46
N PHE A 227 13.78 8.53 -4.09
CA PHE A 227 14.51 8.98 -5.28
C PHE A 227 16.00 9.13 -4.98
N TRP A 228 16.35 9.79 -3.88
CA TRP A 228 17.75 10.04 -3.51
C TRP A 228 18.52 8.80 -3.05
N TYR A 229 17.86 7.83 -2.40
CA TYR A 229 18.48 6.54 -2.08
C TYR A 229 18.73 5.68 -3.33
N ASN A 230 17.95 5.89 -4.39
CA ASN A 230 18.09 5.23 -5.69
C ASN A 230 18.66 6.18 -6.75
N PHE A 231 19.45 7.18 -6.34
CA PHE A 231 19.94 8.21 -7.25
C PHE A 231 20.84 7.61 -8.33
N ASP A 232 20.46 7.82 -9.59
CA ASP A 232 21.26 7.43 -10.75
C ASP A 232 22.00 8.66 -11.31
N SER A 233 23.32 8.67 -11.15
CA SER A 233 24.19 9.79 -11.48
C SER A 233 24.85 9.61 -12.84
N TRP A 234 24.84 10.65 -13.66
CA TRP A 234 25.60 10.67 -14.90
C TRP A 234 27.08 11.00 -14.75
N ARG A 235 27.57 11.38 -13.55
CA ARG A 235 28.97 11.75 -13.32
C ARG A 235 29.91 10.65 -13.84
N THR A 236 30.87 11.05 -14.68
CA THR A 236 31.82 10.11 -15.31
C THR A 236 33.20 10.12 -14.65
N PHE A 237 33.61 11.25 -14.06
CA PHE A 237 34.93 11.49 -13.48
C PHE A 237 36.10 11.37 -14.47
N GLU A 238 35.80 11.33 -15.76
CA GLU A 238 36.77 11.14 -16.85
C GLU A 238 37.70 12.33 -17.02
N TYR A 239 37.23 13.55 -16.70
CA TYR A 239 38.07 14.74 -16.66
C TYR A 239 39.27 14.58 -15.71
N LEU A 240 39.18 13.70 -14.71
CA LEU A 240 40.24 13.44 -13.75
C LEU A 240 41.13 12.23 -14.09
N ASP A 241 41.06 11.70 -15.31
CA ASP A 241 41.92 10.59 -15.76
C ASP A 241 43.37 11.07 -15.87
N GLU A 242 44.30 10.49 -15.09
CA GLU A 242 45.69 10.97 -15.00
C GLU A 242 46.47 10.78 -16.31
N ASP A 243 46.26 9.65 -16.96
CA ASP A 243 47.03 9.22 -18.12
C ASP A 243 46.16 9.31 -19.39
N VAL A 244 46.47 10.22 -20.31
CA VAL A 244 45.81 10.27 -21.63
C VAL A 244 46.65 9.45 -22.58
N PRO A 245 46.13 8.35 -23.18
CA PRO A 245 46.92 7.54 -24.10
C PRO A 245 47.41 8.39 -25.28
N ASP A 246 48.73 8.41 -25.52
CA ASP A 246 49.29 9.05 -26.71
C ASP A 246 48.93 8.22 -27.95
N ASP A 247 48.63 8.90 -29.06
CA ASP A 247 48.32 8.25 -30.33
C ASP A 247 49.51 7.46 -30.90
N ASN A 248 50.73 7.74 -30.44
CA ASN A 248 51.96 7.02 -30.81
C ASN A 248 52.24 5.77 -29.94
N GLU A 249 51.42 5.46 -28.94
CA GLU A 249 51.63 4.29 -28.05
C GLU A 249 51.19 2.96 -28.68
N ASN A 250 51.86 1.87 -28.29
CA ASN A 250 51.43 0.53 -28.71
C ASN A 250 50.04 0.21 -28.13
N ARG A 251 49.22 -0.53 -28.87
CA ARG A 251 47.85 -0.92 -28.51
C ARG A 251 47.73 -1.50 -27.10
N ASP A 252 48.70 -2.31 -26.67
CA ASP A 252 48.70 -2.90 -25.34
C ASP A 252 48.93 -1.86 -24.23
N GLN A 253 49.75 -0.83 -24.48
CA GLN A 253 49.96 0.28 -23.57
C GLN A 253 48.68 1.12 -23.47
N LYS A 254 48.06 1.47 -24.60
CA LYS A 254 46.77 2.16 -24.63
C LYS A 254 45.68 1.41 -23.84
N ARG A 255 45.61 0.08 -23.98
CA ARG A 255 44.67 -0.76 -23.22
C ARG A 255 44.99 -0.80 -21.73
N HIS A 256 46.27 -0.80 -21.36
CA HIS A 256 46.70 -0.77 -19.97
C HIS A 256 46.33 0.55 -19.29
N VAL A 257 46.61 1.67 -19.96
CA VAL A 257 46.24 3.03 -19.50
C VAL A 257 44.72 3.15 -19.32
N GLU A 258 43.93 2.75 -20.32
CA GLU A 258 42.47 2.83 -20.22
C GLU A 258 41.92 1.96 -19.07
N ARG A 259 42.55 0.81 -18.79
CA ARG A 259 42.16 -0.03 -17.64
C ARG A 259 42.46 0.68 -16.31
N LYS A 260 43.61 1.36 -16.20
CA LYS A 260 43.99 2.13 -14.99
C LYS A 260 43.00 3.28 -14.77
N ASN A 261 42.70 4.04 -15.82
CA ASN A 261 41.71 5.13 -15.76
C ASN A 261 40.32 4.60 -15.41
N GLN A 262 39.86 3.53 -16.07
CA GLN A 262 38.56 2.92 -15.75
C GLN A 262 38.48 2.47 -14.28
N ALA A 263 39.56 1.92 -13.72
CA ALA A 263 39.61 1.56 -12.30
C ALA A 263 39.53 2.80 -11.39
N ALA A 264 40.25 3.88 -11.72
CA ALA A 264 40.20 5.15 -10.99
C ALA A 264 38.79 5.78 -11.05
N ARG A 265 38.14 5.82 -12.22
CA ARG A 265 36.76 6.30 -12.38
C ARG A 265 35.77 5.47 -11.57
N ARG A 266 35.91 4.14 -11.57
CA ARG A 266 35.05 3.24 -10.75
C ARG A 266 35.22 3.50 -9.25
N LYS A 267 36.45 3.76 -8.79
CA LYS A 267 36.72 4.13 -7.39
C LYS A 267 36.01 5.44 -7.04
N LYS A 268 36.18 6.49 -7.84
CA LYS A 268 35.53 7.80 -7.63
C LYS A 268 34.00 7.71 -7.65
N LYS A 269 33.42 6.92 -8.55
CA LYS A 269 31.96 6.65 -8.55
C LYS A 269 31.48 5.97 -7.28
N THR A 270 32.25 5.01 -6.76
CA THR A 270 31.94 4.35 -5.49
C THR A 270 31.99 5.34 -4.33
N GLU A 271 33.02 6.19 -4.29
CA GLU A 271 33.20 7.22 -3.26
C GLU A 271 32.09 8.28 -3.32
N ASP A 272 31.73 8.76 -4.51
CA ASP A 272 30.64 9.72 -4.69
C ASP A 272 29.27 9.14 -4.31
N THR A 273 29.02 7.86 -4.64
CA THR A 273 27.80 7.17 -4.20
C THR A 273 27.74 7.07 -2.68
N ALA A 274 28.86 6.75 -2.02
CA ALA A 274 28.94 6.70 -0.57
C ALA A 274 28.78 8.08 0.08
N ARG A 275 29.38 9.12 -0.51
CA ARG A 275 29.23 10.52 -0.11
C ARG A 275 27.77 10.96 -0.19
N LEU A 276 27.09 10.69 -1.31
CA LEU A 276 25.70 11.06 -1.51
C LEU A 276 24.77 10.31 -0.54
N ARG A 277 24.99 9.02 -0.30
CA ARG A 277 24.23 8.27 0.72
C ARG A 277 24.37 8.88 2.11
N LYS A 278 25.60 9.21 2.52
CA LYS A 278 25.85 9.89 3.80
C LYS A 278 25.12 11.24 3.87
N LEU A 279 25.17 12.03 2.80
CA LEU A 279 24.47 13.31 2.69
C LEU A 279 22.95 13.13 2.89
N VAL A 280 22.36 12.12 2.25
CA VAL A 280 20.94 11.79 2.39
C VAL A 280 20.59 11.34 3.81
N ASP A 281 21.42 10.49 4.42
CA ASP A 281 21.25 10.03 5.80
C ASP A 281 21.32 11.20 6.80
N ASP A 282 22.28 12.12 6.62
CA ASP A 282 22.44 13.32 7.45
C ASP A 282 21.21 14.23 7.32
N ALA A 283 20.70 14.45 6.11
CA ALA A 283 19.47 15.21 5.88
C ALA A 283 18.26 14.55 6.54
N LEU A 284 18.09 13.23 6.37
CA LEU A 284 16.99 12.45 6.95
C LEU A 284 16.99 12.49 8.47
N ALA A 285 18.17 12.43 9.10
CA ALA A 285 18.31 12.49 10.55
C ALA A 285 17.92 13.87 11.14
N LEU A 286 18.11 14.94 10.36
CA LEU A 286 17.79 16.30 10.74
C LEU A 286 16.35 16.70 10.42
N ASP A 287 15.69 16.05 9.45
CA ASP A 287 14.32 16.35 9.04
C ASP A 287 13.30 16.12 10.17
N GLU A 288 12.61 17.19 10.57
CA GLU A 288 11.59 17.16 11.62
C GLU A 288 10.30 16.46 11.18
N ARG A 289 9.98 16.47 9.88
CA ARG A 289 8.76 15.83 9.34
C ARG A 289 8.82 14.33 9.56
N ILE A 290 9.98 13.72 9.33
CA ILE A 290 10.22 12.29 9.59
C ILE A 290 10.00 11.96 11.07
N LYS A 291 10.45 12.81 11.99
CA LYS A 291 10.22 12.63 13.43
C LYS A 291 8.73 12.71 13.76
N LYS A 292 8.01 13.69 13.20
CA LYS A 292 6.55 13.85 13.36
C LYS A 292 5.80 12.65 12.80
N PHE A 293 6.15 12.15 11.61
CA PHE A 293 5.52 10.97 11.00
C PHE A 293 5.74 9.71 11.83
N ARG A 294 6.97 9.47 12.32
CA ARG A 294 7.25 8.35 13.22
C ARG A 294 6.46 8.44 14.53
N GLN A 295 6.40 9.62 15.14
CA GLN A 295 5.61 9.85 16.36
C GLN A 295 4.11 9.62 16.12
N ALA A 296 3.56 10.12 15.02
CA ALA A 296 2.17 9.91 14.64
C ALA A 296 1.85 8.43 14.39
N GLU A 297 2.75 7.71 13.69
CA GLU A 297 2.60 6.28 13.44
C GLU A 297 2.65 5.45 14.73
N HIS A 298 3.58 5.76 15.64
CA HIS A 298 3.64 5.13 16.96
C HIS A 298 2.37 5.43 17.78
N ALA A 299 1.88 6.68 17.77
CA ALA A 299 0.65 7.05 18.46
C ALA A 299 -0.56 6.30 17.89
N GLN A 300 -0.69 6.21 16.57
CA GLN A 300 -1.76 5.47 15.90
C GLN A 300 -1.69 3.97 16.19
N LYS A 301 -0.49 3.38 16.17
CA LYS A 301 -0.28 1.97 16.51
C LYS A 301 -0.64 1.67 17.96
N ASN A 302 -0.24 2.54 18.89
CA ASN A 302 -0.60 2.42 20.30
C ASN A 302 -2.10 2.59 20.52
N LYS A 303 -2.74 3.58 19.86
CA LYS A 303 -4.19 3.77 19.87
C LYS A 303 -4.93 2.50 19.41
N ARG A 304 -4.53 1.94 18.26
CA ARG A 304 -5.11 0.69 17.73
C ARG A 304 -4.89 -0.50 18.67
N ARG A 305 -3.76 -0.56 19.37
CA ARG A 305 -3.49 -1.61 20.37
C ARG A 305 -4.44 -1.45 21.56
N PHE A 306 -4.57 -0.25 22.11
CA PHE A 306 -5.47 0.02 23.24
C PHE A 306 -6.95 -0.20 22.88
N GLU A 307 -7.37 0.17 21.67
CA GLU A 307 -8.72 -0.11 21.17
C GLU A 307 -9.00 -1.61 21.08
N LYS A 308 -8.06 -2.39 20.53
CA LYS A 308 -8.18 -3.86 20.48
C LYS A 308 -8.20 -4.49 21.87
N GLU A 309 -7.37 -4.00 22.80
CA GLU A 309 -7.33 -4.51 24.17
C GLU A 309 -8.63 -4.18 24.93
N ALA A 310 -9.16 -2.97 24.77
CA ALA A 310 -10.44 -2.58 25.34
C ALA A 310 -11.61 -3.38 24.74
N GLU A 311 -11.60 -3.64 23.44
CA GLU A 311 -12.61 -4.48 22.78
C GLU A 311 -12.53 -5.94 23.26
N GLN A 312 -11.32 -6.51 23.35
CA GLN A 312 -11.12 -7.84 23.92
C GLN A 312 -11.58 -7.94 25.36
N LYS A 313 -11.28 -6.92 26.18
CA LYS A 313 -11.74 -6.86 27.58
C LYS A 313 -13.27 -6.80 27.66
N ARG A 314 -13.91 -5.96 26.83
CA ARG A 314 -15.38 -5.87 26.75
C ARG A 314 -16.01 -7.21 26.34
N LEU A 315 -15.46 -7.86 25.32
CA LEU A 315 -15.93 -9.19 24.88
C LEU A 315 -15.72 -10.26 25.95
N ALA A 316 -14.62 -10.22 26.69
CA ALA A 316 -14.35 -11.14 27.79
C ALA A 316 -15.31 -10.90 28.98
N GLU A 317 -15.59 -9.64 29.34
CA GLU A 317 -16.56 -9.28 30.38
C GLU A 317 -17.99 -9.69 29.97
N GLU A 318 -18.39 -9.47 28.72
CA GLU A 318 -19.68 -9.90 28.20
C GLU A 318 -19.81 -11.43 28.18
N ALA A 319 -18.77 -12.14 27.75
CA ALA A 319 -18.74 -13.61 27.78
C ALA A 319 -18.75 -14.18 29.20
N ALA A 320 -18.04 -13.55 30.14
CA ALA A 320 -18.05 -13.93 31.55
C ALA A 320 -19.45 -13.72 32.16
N LYS A 321 -20.08 -12.57 31.90
CA LYS A 321 -21.43 -12.27 32.34
C LYS A 321 -22.44 -13.26 31.75
N LYS A 322 -22.36 -13.56 30.45
CA LYS A 322 -23.20 -14.57 29.81
C LYS A 322 -23.03 -15.96 30.43
N LYS A 323 -21.79 -16.38 30.71
CA LYS A 323 -21.52 -17.66 31.41
C LYS A 323 -22.09 -17.66 32.83
N GLU A 324 -21.99 -16.56 33.55
CA GLU A 324 -22.55 -16.43 34.91
C GLU A 324 -24.08 -16.50 34.87
N ASP A 325 -24.72 -15.79 33.94
CA ASP A 325 -26.18 -15.79 33.76
C ASP A 325 -26.68 -17.19 33.32
N GLU A 326 -25.98 -17.87 32.40
CA GLU A 326 -26.27 -19.25 32.01
C GLU A 326 -26.09 -20.23 33.17
N ALA A 327 -25.04 -20.08 33.98
CA ALA A 327 -24.80 -20.92 35.15
C ALA A 327 -25.88 -20.73 36.23
N LYS A 328 -26.31 -19.48 36.48
CA LYS A 328 -27.43 -19.18 37.39
C LYS A 328 -28.73 -19.78 36.88
N ALA A 329 -29.05 -19.61 35.60
CA ALA A 329 -30.24 -20.20 35.00
C ALA A 329 -30.23 -21.73 35.04
N ALA A 330 -29.07 -22.36 34.79
CA ALA A 330 -28.92 -23.81 34.90
C ALA A 330 -29.10 -24.31 36.34
N ALA A 331 -28.50 -23.62 37.32
CA ALA A 331 -28.64 -23.96 38.74
C ALA A 331 -30.10 -23.81 39.21
N GLU A 332 -30.79 -22.74 38.81
CA GLU A 332 -32.20 -22.51 39.13
C GLU A 332 -33.10 -23.59 38.50
N LYS A 333 -32.84 -23.96 37.24
CA LYS A 333 -33.56 -25.04 36.56
C LYS A 333 -33.34 -26.40 37.24
N GLU A 334 -32.12 -26.71 37.67
CA GLU A 334 -31.81 -27.94 38.40
C GLU A 334 -32.53 -27.99 39.76
N LEU A 335 -32.57 -26.85 40.47
CA LEU A 335 -33.26 -26.73 41.75
C LEU A 335 -34.77 -26.91 41.59
N ALA A 336 -35.35 -26.31 40.54
CA ALA A 336 -36.76 -26.49 40.18
C ALA A 336 -37.08 -27.94 39.80
N GLU A 337 -36.22 -28.62 39.03
CA GLU A 337 -36.40 -30.05 38.70
C GLU A 337 -36.33 -30.95 39.94
N LYS A 338 -35.40 -30.67 40.87
CA LYS A 338 -35.30 -31.42 42.13
C LYS A 338 -36.56 -31.24 42.98
N ALA A 339 -37.08 -30.01 43.07
CA ALA A 339 -38.34 -29.72 43.76
C ALA A 339 -39.51 -30.47 43.11
N ALA A 340 -39.66 -30.40 41.79
CA ALA A 340 -40.72 -31.10 41.05
C ALA A 340 -40.65 -32.63 41.20
N LYS A 341 -39.44 -33.22 41.21
CA LYS A 341 -39.25 -34.66 41.48
C LYS A 341 -39.65 -35.05 42.90
N ALA A 342 -39.33 -34.22 43.89
CA ALA A 342 -39.72 -34.45 45.29
C ALA A 342 -41.24 -34.38 45.47
N ASP A 343 -41.89 -33.39 44.86
CA ASP A 343 -43.35 -33.22 44.93
C ASP A 343 -44.09 -34.35 44.21
N ASN A 344 -43.61 -34.77 43.03
CA ASN A 344 -44.15 -35.94 42.33
C ASN A 344 -44.00 -37.24 43.13
N LYS A 345 -42.90 -37.43 43.86
CA LYS A 345 -42.72 -38.60 44.74
C LYS A 345 -43.72 -38.58 45.89
N LYS A 346 -43.91 -37.43 46.54
CA LYS A 346 -44.93 -37.25 47.59
C LYS A 346 -46.34 -37.50 47.09
N ALA A 347 -46.69 -36.97 45.91
CA ALA A 347 -48.00 -37.17 45.29
C ALA A 347 -48.27 -38.65 44.96
N LYS A 348 -47.30 -39.37 44.38
CA LYS A 348 -47.43 -40.81 44.11
C LYS A 348 -47.60 -41.65 45.37
N GLU A 349 -46.89 -41.30 46.44
CA GLU A 349 -47.01 -42.00 47.73
C GLU A 349 -48.37 -41.75 48.40
N ALA A 350 -48.87 -40.52 48.37
CA ALA A 350 -50.21 -40.17 48.82
C ALA A 350 -51.30 -40.91 48.04
N ALA A 351 -51.20 -40.97 46.71
CA ALA A 351 -52.15 -41.68 45.85
C ALA A 351 -52.16 -43.20 46.13
N LYS A 352 -50.99 -43.83 46.34
CA LYS A 352 -50.89 -45.26 46.70
C LYS A 352 -51.57 -45.55 48.04
N ASN A 353 -51.39 -44.66 49.03
CA ASN A 353 -52.00 -44.81 50.34
C ASN A 353 -53.53 -44.60 50.29
N ALA A 354 -54.01 -43.64 49.50
CA ALA A 354 -55.44 -43.44 49.25
C ALA A 354 -56.08 -44.66 48.57
N ALA A 355 -55.46 -45.18 47.50
CA ALA A 355 -55.94 -46.37 46.80
C ALA A 355 -56.03 -47.59 47.72
N LYS A 356 -55.04 -47.83 48.60
CA LYS A 356 -55.09 -48.92 49.59
C LYS A 356 -56.29 -48.82 50.54
N LYS A 357 -56.57 -47.61 51.04
CA LYS A 357 -57.72 -47.36 51.93
C LYS A 357 -59.04 -47.63 51.18
N ASN A 358 -59.16 -47.11 49.96
CA ASN A 358 -60.35 -47.26 49.14
C ASN A 358 -60.63 -48.75 48.80
N LYS A 359 -59.62 -49.53 48.39
CA LYS A 359 -59.77 -50.98 48.16
C LYS A 359 -60.27 -51.73 49.40
N ARG A 360 -59.83 -51.32 50.61
CA ARG A 360 -60.28 -51.93 51.85
C ARG A 360 -61.75 -51.66 52.12
N VAL A 361 -62.23 -50.44 51.87
CA VAL A 361 -63.64 -50.06 52.04
C VAL A 361 -64.52 -50.83 51.05
N VAL A 362 -64.14 -50.89 49.77
CA VAL A 362 -64.90 -51.62 48.74
C VAL A 362 -65.04 -53.12 49.10
N ARG A 363 -63.95 -53.79 49.51
CA ARG A 363 -64.03 -55.18 49.98
C ARG A 363 -64.85 -55.35 51.26
N GLY A 364 -64.73 -54.38 52.18
CA GLY A 364 -65.52 -54.35 53.42
C GLY A 364 -67.02 -54.28 53.15
N ALA A 365 -67.44 -53.46 52.20
CA ALA A 365 -68.85 -53.32 51.83
C ALA A 365 -69.46 -54.64 51.34
N ALA A 366 -68.72 -55.45 50.59
CA ALA A 366 -69.17 -56.77 50.17
C ALA A 366 -69.44 -57.71 51.36
N LYS A 367 -68.58 -57.65 52.39
CA LYS A 367 -68.79 -58.38 53.65
C LYS A 367 -69.98 -57.83 54.43
N ASP A 368 -70.13 -56.50 54.51
CA ASP A 368 -71.23 -55.84 55.22
C ASP A 368 -72.59 -56.15 54.56
N ALA A 369 -72.61 -56.40 53.24
CA ALA A 369 -73.77 -56.88 52.49
C ALA A 369 -73.96 -58.40 52.54
N ASN A 370 -73.36 -59.09 53.52
CA ASN A 370 -73.39 -60.55 53.66
C ASN A 370 -73.00 -61.29 52.36
N TYR A 371 -72.02 -60.76 51.62
CA TYR A 371 -71.55 -61.32 50.34
C TYR A 371 -72.69 -61.49 49.32
N PHE A 372 -73.66 -60.57 49.36
CA PHE A 372 -74.83 -60.54 48.51
C PHE A 372 -75.80 -61.72 48.71
N HIS A 373 -75.71 -62.40 49.86
CA HIS A 373 -76.56 -63.52 50.23
C HIS A 373 -77.85 -63.06 50.96
N GLY A 374 -78.98 -63.69 50.63
CA GLY A 374 -80.32 -63.19 50.99
C GLY A 374 -80.75 -63.40 52.45
N SER A 375 -80.29 -64.47 53.13
CA SER A 375 -80.63 -64.72 54.53
C SER A 375 -79.74 -65.82 55.14
N GLY A 376 -79.29 -65.64 56.39
CA GLY A 376 -78.41 -66.58 57.09
C GLY A 376 -76.92 -66.38 56.75
N ASP A 377 -76.05 -67.24 57.29
CA ASP A 377 -74.61 -67.18 57.04
C ASP A 377 -74.29 -67.56 55.59
N ALA A 378 -73.54 -66.72 54.89
CA ALA A 378 -73.15 -66.96 53.49
C ALA A 378 -72.27 -68.23 53.36
N PRO A 379 -72.60 -69.17 52.46
CA PRO A 379 -71.76 -70.33 52.19
C PRO A 379 -70.38 -69.93 51.66
N ALA A 380 -69.34 -70.73 51.94
CA ALA A 380 -67.96 -70.44 51.54
C ALA A 380 -67.79 -70.16 50.03
N ALA A 381 -68.53 -70.87 49.17
CA ALA A 381 -68.51 -70.66 47.72
C ALA A 381 -69.10 -69.29 47.31
N GLN A 382 -70.10 -68.78 48.04
CA GLN A 382 -70.70 -67.46 47.80
C GLN A 382 -69.76 -66.33 48.24
N ILE A 383 -69.07 -66.52 49.37
CA ILE A 383 -68.07 -65.57 49.88
C ILE A 383 -66.92 -65.43 48.86
N ASP A 384 -66.41 -66.56 48.37
CA ASP A 384 -65.32 -66.59 47.38
C ASP A 384 -65.73 -65.95 46.05
N GLY A 385 -66.94 -66.27 45.56
CA GLY A 385 -67.50 -65.66 44.35
C GLY A 385 -67.69 -64.14 44.48
N ALA A 386 -68.26 -63.67 45.59
CA ALA A 386 -68.48 -62.25 45.84
C ALA A 386 -67.17 -61.47 45.97
N LEU A 387 -66.18 -62.01 46.68
CA LEU A 387 -64.87 -61.37 46.80
C LEU A 387 -64.10 -61.38 45.48
N THR A 388 -64.21 -62.45 44.70
CA THR A 388 -63.60 -62.54 43.36
C THR A 388 -64.17 -61.47 42.43
N ASP A 389 -65.49 -61.32 42.38
CA ASP A 389 -66.15 -60.32 41.55
C ASP A 389 -65.77 -58.89 41.99
N VAL A 390 -65.72 -58.63 43.31
CA VAL A 390 -65.33 -57.34 43.86
C VAL A 390 -63.86 -57.02 43.60
N ASP A 391 -62.97 -58.00 43.69
CA ASP A 391 -61.56 -57.84 43.34
C ASP A 391 -61.36 -57.61 41.84
N LEU A 392 -62.18 -58.24 41.00
CA LEU A 392 -62.18 -58.00 39.57
C LEU A 392 -62.67 -56.58 39.24
N ILE A 393 -63.71 -56.08 39.90
CA ILE A 393 -64.15 -54.66 39.79
C ILE A 393 -63.00 -53.73 40.16
N ILE A 394 -62.35 -53.96 41.32
CA ILE A 394 -61.20 -53.18 41.79
C ILE A 394 -60.02 -53.20 40.79
N ALA A 395 -59.83 -54.30 40.06
CA ALA A 395 -58.77 -54.42 39.07
C ALA A 395 -59.07 -53.66 37.76
N ARG A 396 -60.34 -53.37 37.45
CA ARG A 396 -60.78 -52.72 36.21
C ARG A 396 -61.00 -51.20 36.35
N ILE A 397 -60.99 -50.68 37.56
CA ILE A 397 -61.16 -49.25 37.84
C ILE A 397 -59.85 -48.57 38.21
N ASP A 398 -59.67 -47.32 37.78
CA ASP A 398 -58.55 -46.48 38.21
C ASP A 398 -58.73 -45.94 39.65
N ASN A 399 -57.77 -45.16 40.15
CA ASN A 399 -57.82 -44.67 41.53
C ASN A 399 -58.93 -43.63 41.77
N GLU A 400 -59.34 -42.87 40.75
CA GLU A 400 -60.43 -41.88 40.85
C GLU A 400 -61.79 -42.57 40.81
N GLU A 401 -61.95 -43.53 39.89
CA GLU A 401 -63.10 -44.42 39.81
C GLU A 401 -63.26 -45.23 41.11
N LEU A 402 -62.17 -45.75 41.66
CA LEU A 402 -62.13 -46.46 42.94
C LEU A 402 -62.52 -45.56 44.13
N ALA A 403 -62.05 -44.31 44.15
CA ALA A 403 -62.47 -43.35 45.17
C ALA A 403 -63.96 -43.01 45.07
N THR A 404 -64.47 -42.88 43.85
CA THR A 404 -65.88 -42.62 43.57
C THR A 404 -66.74 -43.79 44.03
N LEU A 405 -66.40 -45.02 43.66
CA LEU A 405 -67.08 -46.23 44.13
C LEU A 405 -67.03 -46.35 45.67
N THR A 406 -65.86 -46.08 46.24
CA THR A 406 -65.69 -46.06 47.71
C THR A 406 -66.62 -45.05 48.36
N SER A 407 -66.75 -43.84 47.82
CA SER A 407 -67.61 -42.79 48.39
C SER A 407 -69.09 -43.20 48.43
N LYS A 408 -69.56 -43.95 47.43
CA LYS A 408 -70.92 -44.49 47.37
C LYS A 408 -71.15 -45.61 48.38
N LEU A 409 -70.12 -46.44 48.63
CA LEU A 409 -70.19 -47.59 49.54
C LEU A 409 -69.91 -47.23 51.00
N ASN A 410 -69.20 -46.14 51.24
CA ASN A 410 -68.74 -45.77 52.58
C ASN A 410 -69.94 -45.38 53.47
N ASN A 411 -70.04 -46.01 54.65
CA ASN A 411 -71.15 -45.86 55.61
C ASN A 411 -72.52 -46.36 55.16
N GLU A 412 -72.65 -46.99 53.99
CA GLU A 412 -73.89 -47.69 53.63
C GLU A 412 -73.94 -49.03 54.38
N LYS A 413 -75.10 -49.36 54.95
CA LYS A 413 -75.32 -50.55 55.78
C LYS A 413 -76.46 -51.43 55.28
N ASP A 414 -77.23 -50.94 54.31
CA ASP A 414 -78.30 -51.69 53.68
C ASP A 414 -77.70 -52.65 52.64
N ALA A 415 -77.77 -53.96 52.91
CA ALA A 415 -77.22 -54.98 52.03
C ALA A 415 -77.81 -54.95 50.61
N GLY A 416 -79.08 -54.56 50.46
CA GLY A 416 -79.73 -54.41 49.16
C GLY A 416 -79.18 -53.24 48.37
N LYS A 417 -78.98 -52.08 49.02
CA LYS A 417 -78.36 -50.91 48.40
C LYS A 417 -76.89 -51.12 48.05
N ILE A 418 -76.13 -51.77 48.92
CA ILE A 418 -74.73 -52.12 48.63
C ILE A 418 -74.65 -53.01 47.40
N LYS A 419 -75.50 -54.06 47.32
CA LYS A 419 -75.59 -54.92 46.14
C LYS A 419 -75.95 -54.12 44.88
N GLN A 420 -76.90 -53.21 44.97
CA GLN A 420 -77.30 -52.35 43.85
C GLN A 420 -76.14 -51.45 43.38
N ILE A 421 -75.37 -50.85 44.28
CA ILE A 421 -74.21 -50.01 43.94
C ILE A 421 -73.16 -50.82 43.18
N PHE A 422 -72.89 -52.06 43.60
CA PHE A 422 -71.99 -52.97 42.86
C PHE A 422 -72.55 -53.36 41.49
N GLN A 423 -73.86 -53.62 41.38
CA GLN A 423 -74.51 -53.93 40.10
C GLN A 423 -74.50 -52.74 39.12
N GLU A 424 -74.71 -51.53 39.60
CA GLU A 424 -74.59 -50.30 38.81
C GLU A 424 -73.16 -50.09 38.31
N GLU A 425 -72.16 -50.37 39.17
CA GLU A 425 -70.76 -50.28 38.78
C GLU A 425 -70.37 -51.36 37.76
N VAL A 426 -70.87 -52.59 37.90
CA VAL A 426 -70.72 -53.65 36.90
C VAL A 426 -71.33 -53.23 35.57
N LYS A 427 -72.56 -52.68 35.57
CA LYS A 427 -73.20 -52.16 34.34
C LYS A 427 -72.38 -51.03 33.71
N ARG A 428 -71.80 -50.14 34.51
CA ARG A 428 -70.91 -49.08 34.03
C ARG A 428 -69.64 -49.66 33.38
N LEU A 429 -69.02 -50.65 34.03
CA LEU A 429 -67.83 -51.31 33.50
C LEU A 429 -68.10 -52.05 32.19
N THR A 430 -69.23 -52.76 32.10
CA THR A 430 -69.65 -53.42 30.86
C THR A 430 -69.98 -52.40 29.77
N GLY A 431 -70.72 -51.33 30.08
CA GLY A 431 -71.03 -50.25 29.14
C GLY A 431 -69.81 -49.47 28.65
N ALA A 432 -68.75 -49.40 29.46
CA ALA A 432 -67.46 -48.82 29.10
C ALA A 432 -66.50 -49.81 28.38
N GLY A 433 -66.94 -51.05 28.12
CA GLY A 433 -66.12 -52.09 27.48
C GLY A 433 -64.98 -52.63 28.36
N LYS A 434 -64.99 -52.35 29.67
CA LYS A 434 -63.97 -52.79 30.63
C LYS A 434 -64.27 -54.17 31.24
N ALA A 435 -65.45 -54.73 31.00
CA ALA A 435 -65.87 -56.08 31.40
C ALA A 435 -66.88 -56.67 30.39
N SER A 436 -67.06 -57.99 30.42
CA SER A 436 -67.97 -58.76 29.56
C SER A 436 -69.26 -59.16 30.30
N ASP A 437 -70.34 -59.38 29.54
CA ASP A 437 -71.62 -59.82 30.09
C ASP A 437 -71.49 -61.20 30.76
N GLY A 438 -71.94 -61.31 32.01
CA GLY A 438 -71.88 -62.54 32.81
C GLY A 438 -70.53 -62.82 33.48
N GLU A 439 -69.57 -61.89 33.41
CA GLU A 439 -68.24 -62.02 34.04
C GLU A 439 -68.33 -61.97 35.59
N PHE A 440 -69.30 -61.24 36.15
CA PHE A 440 -69.52 -61.09 37.59
C PHE A 440 -70.70 -61.94 38.07
N LYS A 441 -70.43 -63.21 38.38
CA LYS A 441 -71.46 -64.25 38.57
C LYS A 441 -72.27 -64.11 39.87
N SER A 442 -71.70 -63.49 40.91
CA SER A 442 -72.34 -63.30 42.22
C SER A 442 -73.18 -62.02 42.31
N LEU A 443 -72.98 -61.11 41.36
CA LEU A 443 -73.66 -59.82 41.24
C LEU A 443 -74.72 -59.79 40.12
N ALA A 444 -74.84 -60.88 39.35
CA ALA A 444 -75.85 -61.05 38.30
C ALA A 444 -77.29 -61.13 38.84
#